data_AF-A0A950NHC9-F1
#
_entry.id   AF-A0A950NHC9-F1
#
_cell.length_a   1.000
_cell.length_b   1.000
_cell.length_c   1.000
_cell.angle_alpha   90.00
_cell.angle_beta   90.00
_cell.angle_gamma   90.00
#
_symmetry.space_group_name_H-M   'P 1'
#
loop_
_entity.id
_entity.type
_entity.pdbx_description
1 polymer ?
#
loop_
_entity_poly.entity_id
_entity_poly.type
_entity_poly.pdbx_seq_one_letter_code
_entity_poly.pdbx_strand_id
1 'polypeptide(L)' 'MLEKRYGAEVELVPGVGGVFEITVDGRLAFSKKQTGRFPTDEEIEAAGAE' A
#
# COMPACT_ATOMS: atom_id res chain seq x y z
N MET A 1 -3.45 -9.67 10.26
CA MET A 1 -4.93 -9.58 10.41
C MET A 1 -5.52 -8.72 9.28
N LEU A 2 -5.11 -9.00 8.03
CA LEU A 2 -5.59 -8.34 6.80
C LEU A 2 -6.09 -9.42 5.80
N GLU A 3 -5.36 -10.53 5.69
CA GLU A 3 -5.72 -11.70 4.88
C GLU A 3 -7.12 -12.26 5.18
N LYS A 4 -7.48 -12.37 6.46
CA LYS A 4 -8.76 -12.96 6.90
C LYS A 4 -9.99 -12.07 6.67
N ARG A 5 -9.80 -10.79 6.34
CA ARG A 5 -10.92 -9.84 6.20
C ARG A 5 -11.17 -9.40 4.77
N TYR A 6 -10.15 -9.36 3.92
CA TYR A 6 -10.27 -8.88 2.54
C TYR A 6 -9.74 -9.87 1.48
N GLY A 7 -9.08 -10.97 1.85
CA GLY A 7 -8.55 -11.92 0.85
C GLY A 7 -7.47 -11.34 -0.07
N ALA A 8 -6.85 -10.23 0.32
CA ALA A 8 -5.82 -9.56 -0.45
C ALA A 8 -4.46 -10.29 -0.34
N GLU A 9 -3.83 -10.57 -1.48
CA GLU A 9 -2.42 -10.97 -1.53
C GLU A 9 -1.56 -9.73 -1.27
N VAL A 10 -0.87 -9.72 -0.14
CA VAL A 10 0.06 -8.65 0.24
C VAL A 10 1.48 -9.18 0.12
N GLU A 11 2.20 -8.72 -0.90
CA GLU A 11 3.62 -9.02 -1.06
C GLU A 11 4.47 -7.87 -0.51
N LEU A 12 5.37 -8.20 0.43
CA LEU A 12 6.35 -7.25 0.97
C LEU A 12 7.60 -7.25 0.08
N VAL A 13 7.64 -6.34 -0.90
CA VAL A 13 8.81 -6.18 -1.76
C VAL A 13 9.85 -5.30 -1.05
N PRO A 14 11.06 -5.81 -0.74
CA PRO A 14 12.09 -5.01 -0.10
C PRO A 14 12.62 -3.95 -1.07
N GLY A 15 12.25 -2.69 -0.83
CA GLY A 15 12.73 -1.54 -1.60
C GLY A 15 14.10 -1.03 -1.12
N VAL A 16 14.92 -0.54 -2.05
CA VAL A 16 16.16 0.19 -1.77
C VAL A 16 15.91 1.71 -1.88
N GLY A 17 16.44 2.50 -0.93
CA GLY A 17 16.42 3.97 -1.01
C GLY A 17 15.26 4.69 -0.30
N GLY A 18 14.56 4.04 0.64
CA GLY A 18 13.55 4.71 1.49
C GLY A 18 12.24 5.08 0.78
N VAL A 19 12.05 4.52 -0.42
CA VAL A 19 10.83 4.61 -1.23
C VAL A 19 9.81 3.62 -0.66
N PHE A 20 8.55 4.06 -0.56
CA PHE A 20 7.44 3.24 -0.10
C PHE A 20 6.28 3.44 -1.06
N GLU A 21 5.93 2.38 -1.78
CA GLU A 21 4.90 2.40 -2.82
C GLU A 21 3.92 1.27 -2.57
N ILE A 22 2.63 1.59 -2.67
CA ILE A 22 1.53 0.64 -2.52
C ILE A 22 0.89 0.53 -3.88
N THR A 23 0.81 -0.69 -4.37
CA THR A 23 0.10 -1.02 -5.60
C THR A 23 -1.03 -1.98 -5.29
N VAL A 24 -2.19 -1.73 -5.88
CA VAL A 24 -3.40 -2.55 -5.77
C VAL A 24 -3.83 -2.88 -7.18
N ASP A 25 -3.98 -4.17 -7.50
CA ASP A 25 -4.24 -4.64 -8.88
C ASP A 25 -3.27 -4.09 -9.94
N GLY A 26 -2.00 -3.93 -9.58
CA GLY A 26 -0.96 -3.36 -10.44
C GLY A 26 -1.07 -1.85 -10.69
N ARG A 27 -2.02 -1.15 -10.04
CA ARG A 27 -2.14 0.31 -10.06
C ARG A 27 -1.51 0.92 -8.83
N LEU A 28 -0.75 2.01 -9.02
CA LEU A 28 -0.14 2.74 -7.91
C LEU A 28 -1.24 3.43 -7.08
N ALA A 29 -1.55 2.86 -5.92
CA ALA A 29 -2.50 3.40 -4.97
C ALA A 29 -1.86 4.49 -4.10
N PHE A 30 -0.58 4.32 -3.74
CA PHE A 30 0.15 5.30 -2.94
C PHE A 30 1.65 5.32 -3.26
N SER A 31 2.29 6.48 -3.19
CA SER A 31 3.74 6.61 -3.23
C SER A 31 4.22 7.68 -2.27
N LYS A 32 4.99 7.25 -1.27
CA LYS A 32 5.68 8.13 -0.31
C LYS A 32 6.63 9.10 -1.01
N LYS A 33 7.15 8.74 -2.19
CA LYS A 33 8.01 9.63 -2.98
C LYS A 33 7.22 10.85 -3.50
N GLN A 34 5.93 10.67 -3.80
CA GLN A 34 5.06 11.76 -4.27
C GLN A 34 4.51 12.60 -3.11
N THR A 35 4.16 11.96 -2.00
CA THR A 35 3.52 12.62 -0.85
C THR A 35 4.51 13.13 0.20
N GLY A 36 5.75 12.63 0.20
CA GLY A 36 6.77 12.94 1.19
C GLY A 36 6.50 12.40 2.59
N ARG A 37 5.41 11.63 2.78
CA ARG A 37 4.97 11.11 4.08
C ARG A 37 4.52 9.65 3.97
N PHE A 38 4.40 8.99 5.12
CA PHE A 38 3.74 7.69 5.18
C PHE A 38 2.22 7.87 5.06
N PRO A 39 1.52 6.90 4.45
CA PRO A 39 0.06 6.92 4.39
C PRO A 39 -0.55 6.79 5.78
N THR A 40 -1.74 7.34 5.99
CA THR A 40 -2.55 7.06 7.18
C THR A 40 -3.24 5.70 7.07
N ASP A 41 -3.64 5.12 8.19
CA ASP A 41 -4.46 3.89 8.23
C ASP A 41 -5.72 3.99 7.37
N GLU A 42 -6.44 5.12 7.40
CA GLU A 42 -7.57 5.38 6.50
C GLU A 42 -7.20 5.33 5.00
N GLU A 43 -6.03 5.87 4.61
CA GLU A 43 -5.55 5.81 3.21
C GLU A 43 -5.24 4.36 2.79
N ILE A 44 -4.72 3.55 3.71
CA ILE A 44 -4.48 2.11 3.48
C ILE A 44 -5.79 1.35 3.34
N GLU A 45 -6.77 1.60 4.22
CA GLU A 45 -8.07 0.95 4.14
C GLU A 45 -8.81 1.32 2.86
N ALA A 46 -8.77 2.60 2.46
CA ALA A 46 -9.36 3.05 1.20
C ALA A 46 -8.69 2.41 -0.03
N ALA A 47 -7.36 2.23 0.00
CA ALA A 47 -6.64 1.59 -1.09
C ALA A 47 -7.01 0.10 -1.26
N GLY A 48 -7.34 -0.61 -0.18
CA GLY A 48 -7.67 -2.04 -0.21
C GLY A 48 -9.16 -2.37 -0.31
N ALA A 49 -10.04 -1.39 -0.47
CA ALA A 49 -11.49 -1.55 -0.40
C ALA A 49 -12.20 -1.68 -1.77
N GLU A 50 -11.47 -1.88 -2.87
CA GLU A 50 -12.07 -2.17 -4.19
C GLU A 50 -12.14 -3.68 -4.49
#